data_AF-A0A969I9Y5-F1
#
_entry.id   AF-A0A969I9Y5-F1
#
_cell.length_a   1.000
_cell.length_b   1.000
_cell.length_c   1.000
_cell.angle_alpha   90.00
_cell.angle_beta   90.00
_cell.angle_gamma   90.00
#
_symmetry.space_group_name_H-M   'P 1'
#
loop_
_entity.id
_entity.type
_entity.pdbx_description
1 polymer ?
#
loop_
_entity_poly.entity_id
_entity_poly.type
_entity_poly.pdbx_seq_one_letter_code
_entity_poly.pdbx_strand_id
1 'polypeptide(L)'
;MRDFLRSAPFPGHTKKTITTARGLARELAIIRQRGYSIDDQELLPGVNCLAVPVQNRAGQTVAGLAVMAPTASLPLDRLISHLPDVRDCAARISAELGWEPARATAVKLALRPRPVTTAPAARKAKQARAADSKHRSAK
;
A
#
# COMPACT_ATOMS: atom_id res chain seq x y z
N MET A 1 -3.32 12.32 1.47
CA MET A 1 -4.15 11.08 1.49
C MET A 1 -5.06 11.01 2.71
N ARG A 2 -4.54 11.06 3.96
CA ARG A 2 -5.40 11.09 5.15
C ARG A 2 -6.33 12.31 5.19
N ASP A 3 -5.86 13.47 4.75
CA ASP A 3 -6.67 14.70 4.69
C ASP A 3 -7.77 14.61 3.64
N PHE A 4 -7.46 14.02 2.47
CA PHE A 4 -8.43 13.76 1.41
C PHE A 4 -9.56 12.87 1.92
N LEU A 5 -9.23 11.75 2.57
CA LEU A 5 -10.25 10.83 3.11
C LEU A 5 -11.14 11.48 4.19
N ARG A 6 -10.70 12.54 4.87
CA ARG A 6 -11.51 13.24 5.86
C ARG A 6 -12.46 14.28 5.29
N SER A 7 -12.16 14.83 4.12
CA SER A 7 -12.81 16.05 3.59
C SER A 7 -13.48 15.85 2.24
N ALA A 8 -13.22 14.76 1.53
CA ALA A 8 -13.84 14.49 0.23
C ALA A 8 -15.36 14.27 0.36
N PRO A 9 -16.18 14.74 -0.61
CA PRO A 9 -17.64 14.68 -0.53
C PRO A 9 -18.27 13.31 -0.87
N PHE A 10 -17.49 12.31 -1.27
CA PHE A 10 -17.92 10.93 -1.63
C PHE A 10 -19.32 10.82 -2.28
N PRO A 11 -19.58 11.51 -3.41
CA PRO A 11 -20.88 11.46 -4.07
C PRO A 11 -21.18 10.05 -4.60
N GLY A 12 -22.41 9.58 -4.41
CA GLY A 12 -22.86 8.32 -4.98
C GLY A 12 -23.32 8.52 -6.43
N HIS A 13 -22.67 7.86 -7.39
CA HIS A 13 -23.05 7.89 -8.80
C HIS A 13 -23.96 6.71 -9.18
N THR A 14 -23.77 5.57 -8.54
CA THR A 14 -24.54 4.34 -8.69
C THR A 14 -24.80 3.71 -7.33
N LYS A 15 -25.57 2.62 -7.31
CA LYS A 15 -25.78 1.82 -6.09
C LYS A 15 -24.52 1.12 -5.57
N LYS A 16 -23.48 1.01 -6.42
CA LYS A 16 -22.22 0.33 -6.09
C LYS A 16 -21.11 1.30 -5.68
N THR A 17 -21.28 2.61 -5.89
CA THR A 17 -20.27 3.61 -5.55
C THR A 17 -19.89 3.53 -4.07
N ILE A 18 -18.58 3.52 -3.78
CA ILE A 18 -18.10 3.69 -2.41
C ILE A 18 -18.34 5.13 -1.93
N THR A 19 -19.29 5.31 -1.01
CA THR A 19 -19.72 6.63 -0.52
C THR A 19 -19.16 7.01 0.86
N THR A 20 -18.20 6.25 1.39
CA THR A 20 -17.65 6.51 2.73
C THR A 20 -16.12 6.51 2.74
N ALA A 21 -15.54 7.38 3.57
CA ALA A 21 -14.10 7.43 3.81
C ALA A 21 -13.52 6.08 4.24
N ARG A 22 -14.23 5.36 5.13
CA ARG A 22 -13.80 4.03 5.61
C ARG A 22 -13.88 2.99 4.50
N GLY A 23 -14.92 3.05 3.65
CA GLY A 23 -15.05 2.21 2.48
C GLY A 23 -13.87 2.40 1.53
N LEU A 24 -13.58 3.66 1.16
CA LEU A 24 -12.51 3.97 0.22
C LEU A 24 -11.13 3.62 0.81
N ALA A 25 -10.92 3.85 2.11
CA ALA A 25 -9.68 3.47 2.78
C ALA A 25 -9.42 1.95 2.72
N ARG A 26 -10.47 1.14 2.88
CA ARG A 26 -10.36 -0.33 2.76
C ARG A 26 -10.03 -0.73 1.32
N GLU A 27 -10.73 -0.17 0.34
CA GLU A 27 -10.49 -0.49 -1.07
C GLU A 27 -9.09 -0.06 -1.51
N LEU A 28 -8.62 1.11 -1.11
CA LEU A 28 -7.24 1.55 -1.39
C LEU A 28 -6.18 0.62 -0.77
N ALA A 29 -6.46 0.00 0.39
CA ALA A 29 -5.56 -0.98 0.98
C ALA A 29 -5.51 -2.27 0.12
N ILE A 30 -6.67 -2.73 -0.36
CA ILE A 30 -6.78 -3.87 -1.28
C ILE A 30 -6.04 -3.57 -2.59
N ILE A 31 -6.28 -2.40 -3.19
CA ILE A 31 -5.60 -1.94 -4.41
C ILE A 31 -4.08 -1.97 -4.25
N ARG A 32 -3.56 -1.46 -3.13
CA ARG A 32 -2.11 -1.48 -2.85
C ARG A 32 -1.56 -2.89 -2.69
N GLN A 33 -2.33 -3.82 -2.13
CA GLN A 33 -1.91 -5.21 -1.96
C GLN A 33 -1.93 -5.97 -3.30
N ARG A 34 -3.00 -5.82 -4.11
CA ARG A 34 -3.16 -6.54 -5.38
C ARG A 34 -2.43 -5.89 -6.56
N GLY A 35 -2.13 -4.59 -6.46
CA GLY A 35 -1.39 -3.83 -7.47
C GLY A 35 -2.22 -3.37 -8.67
N TYR A 36 -3.54 -3.32 -8.56
CA TYR A 36 -4.48 -2.84 -9.58
C TYR A 36 -5.79 -2.41 -8.92
N SER A 37 -6.61 -1.62 -9.60
CA SER A 37 -7.95 -1.24 -9.17
C SER A 37 -9.02 -1.73 -10.14
N ILE A 38 -10.22 -1.95 -9.61
CA ILE A 38 -11.42 -2.30 -10.36
C ILE A 38 -12.47 -1.24 -10.04
N ASP A 39 -13.17 -0.79 -11.07
CA ASP A 39 -14.48 -0.14 -10.96
C ASP A 39 -15.51 -1.15 -11.45
N ASP A 40 -16.33 -1.69 -10.55
CA ASP A 40 -17.48 -2.54 -10.89
C ASP A 40 -18.74 -1.66 -10.91
N GLN A 41 -18.89 -0.90 -11.98
CA GLN A 41 -20.06 -0.05 -12.22
C GLN A 41 -20.31 0.97 -11.09
N GLU A 42 -19.23 1.46 -10.47
CA GLU A 42 -19.25 2.46 -9.42
C GLU A 42 -19.48 3.87 -9.99
N LEU A 43 -18.98 4.15 -11.19
CA LEU A 43 -19.20 5.44 -11.86
C LEU A 43 -20.39 5.40 -12.83
N LEU A 44 -20.45 4.37 -13.69
CA LEU A 44 -21.47 4.22 -14.72
C LEU A 44 -22.10 2.82 -14.66
N PRO A 45 -23.44 2.71 -14.54
CA PRO A 45 -24.11 1.42 -14.64
C PRO A 45 -23.82 0.74 -15.99
N GLY A 46 -23.53 -0.56 -15.98
CA GLY A 46 -23.23 -1.31 -17.21
C GLY A 46 -21.81 -1.12 -17.76
N VAL A 47 -20.91 -0.46 -17.04
CA VAL A 47 -19.52 -0.26 -17.45
C VAL A 47 -18.57 -0.71 -16.33
N ASN A 48 -17.57 -1.52 -16.68
CA ASN A 48 -16.49 -1.91 -15.78
C ASN A 48 -15.19 -1.20 -16.17
N CYS A 49 -14.33 -0.94 -15.20
CA CYS A 49 -12.96 -0.52 -15.47
C CYS A 49 -11.93 -1.37 -14.72
N LEU A 50 -10.76 -1.54 -15.34
CA LEU A 50 -9.57 -2.13 -14.76
C LEU A 50 -8.43 -1.13 -14.91
N ALA A 51 -7.71 -0.82 -13.83
CA ALA A 51 -6.57 0.08 -13.91
C ALA A 51 -5.34 -0.41 -13.14
N VAL A 52 -4.17 -0.04 -13.64
CA VAL A 52 -2.87 -0.39 -13.07
C VAL A 52 -2.00 0.87 -12.90
N PRO A 53 -1.07 0.90 -11.94
CA PRO A 53 -0.23 2.06 -11.72
C PRO A 53 0.89 2.18 -12.76
N VAL A 54 1.13 3.40 -13.22
CA VAL A 54 2.34 3.79 -13.95
C VAL A 54 3.30 4.45 -12.98
N GLN A 55 4.56 3.99 -12.96
CA GLN A 55 5.56 4.38 -11.98
C GLN A 55 6.72 5.15 -12.62
N ASN A 56 7.28 6.10 -11.89
CA ASN A 56 8.52 6.78 -12.27
C ASN A 56 9.76 6.02 -11.78
N ARG A 57 10.95 6.53 -12.09
CA ARG A 57 12.24 6.03 -11.60
C ARG A 57 12.35 5.83 -10.09
N ALA A 58 11.63 6.61 -9.27
CA ALA A 58 11.62 6.48 -7.82
C ALA A 58 10.65 5.39 -7.31
N GLY A 59 9.94 4.70 -8.22
CA GLY A 59 8.87 3.75 -7.87
C GLY A 59 7.59 4.43 -7.38
N GLN A 60 7.45 5.74 -7.58
CA GLN A 60 6.24 6.47 -7.22
C GLN A 60 5.22 6.33 -8.35
N THR A 61 3.97 6.04 -7.99
CA THR A 61 2.85 6.09 -8.94
C THR A 61 2.62 7.54 -9.38
N VAL A 62 2.79 7.80 -10.67
CA VAL A 62 2.62 9.14 -11.28
C VAL A 62 1.41 9.22 -12.21
N ALA A 63 0.89 8.07 -12.66
CA ALA A 63 -0.33 7.97 -13.43
C ALA A 63 -1.00 6.61 -13.22
N GLY A 64 -2.21 6.44 -13.74
CA GLY A 64 -2.90 5.16 -13.85
C GLY A 64 -3.26 4.88 -15.31
N LEU A 65 -2.99 3.67 -15.79
CA LEU A 65 -3.48 3.20 -17.08
C LEU A 65 -4.77 2.42 -16.83
N ALA A 66 -5.87 2.81 -17.47
CA ALA A 66 -7.19 2.21 -17.29
C ALA A 66 -7.77 1.71 -18.61
N VAL A 67 -8.46 0.57 -18.55
CA VAL A 67 -9.29 0.03 -19.63
C VAL A 67 -10.74 0.03 -19.14
N MET A 68 -11.63 0.57 -19.95
CA MET A 68 -13.07 0.66 -19.69
C MET A 68 -13.82 -0.16 -20.73
N ALA A 69 -14.79 -0.97 -20.30
CA ALA A 69 -15.58 -1.80 -21.21
C ALA A 69 -17.03 -1.96 -20.74
N PRO A 70 -18.00 -2.06 -21.68
CA PRO A 70 -19.38 -2.42 -21.35
C PRO A 70 -19.47 -3.83 -20.77
N THR A 71 -20.24 -4.00 -19.69
CA THR A 71 -20.43 -5.30 -19.01
C THR A 71 -21.08 -6.33 -19.93
N ALA A 72 -21.90 -5.88 -20.88
CA ALA A 72 -22.58 -6.74 -21.85
C ALA A 72 -21.63 -7.46 -22.82
N SER A 73 -20.50 -6.83 -23.15
CA SER A 73 -19.52 -7.38 -24.10
C SER A 73 -18.30 -7.96 -23.38
N LEU A 74 -17.87 -7.33 -22.30
CA LEU A 74 -16.72 -7.74 -21.51
C LEU A 74 -17.07 -7.73 -20.01
N PRO A 75 -17.68 -8.81 -19.49
CA PRO A 75 -17.96 -8.99 -18.07
C PRO A 75 -16.69 -8.84 -17.21
N LEU A 76 -16.88 -8.52 -15.93
CA LEU A 76 -15.79 -8.10 -15.05
C LEU A 76 -14.67 -9.16 -14.90
N ASP A 77 -15.05 -10.42 -14.73
CA ASP A 77 -14.12 -11.55 -14.65
C ASP A 77 -13.26 -11.69 -15.91
N ARG A 78 -13.88 -11.51 -17.08
CA ARG A 78 -13.16 -11.52 -18.36
C ARG A 78 -12.30 -10.28 -18.53
N LEU A 79 -12.75 -9.09 -18.12
CA LEU A 79 -11.91 -7.89 -18.12
C LEU A 79 -10.66 -8.08 -17.24
N ILE A 80 -10.81 -8.70 -16.06
CA ILE A 80 -9.70 -8.99 -15.15
C ILE A 80 -8.71 -9.98 -15.79
N SER A 81 -9.15 -10.90 -16.65
CA SER A 81 -8.23 -11.82 -17.35
C SER A 81 -7.24 -11.10 -18.29
N HIS A 82 -7.52 -9.86 -18.70
CA HIS A 82 -6.60 -9.00 -19.46
C HIS A 82 -5.61 -8.23 -18.58
N LEU A 83 -5.62 -8.43 -17.27
CA LEU A 83 -4.68 -7.77 -16.35
C LEU A 83 -3.19 -7.95 -16.74
N PRO A 84 -2.71 -9.11 -17.23
CA PRO A 84 -1.35 -9.25 -17.71
C PRO A 84 -1.02 -8.25 -18.83
N ASP A 85 -1.87 -8.17 -19.86
CA ASP A 85 -1.68 -7.27 -21.01
C ASP A 85 -1.63 -5.80 -20.58
N VAL A 86 -2.54 -5.40 -19.69
CA VAL A 86 -2.63 -4.04 -19.17
C VAL A 86 -1.41 -3.70 -18.32
N ARG A 87 -0.92 -4.66 -17.51
CA ARG A 87 0.32 -4.50 -16.73
C ARG A 87 1.54 -4.35 -17.63
N ASP A 88 1.65 -5.16 -18.68
CA ASP A 88 2.77 -5.10 -19.62
C ASP A 88 2.79 -3.75 -20.34
N CYS A 89 1.62 -3.26 -20.75
CA CYS A 89 1.50 -1.92 -21.32
C CYS A 89 1.95 -0.83 -20.33
N ALA A 90 1.47 -0.86 -19.08
CA ALA A 90 1.87 0.10 -18.06
C ALA A 90 3.36 0.00 -17.67
N ALA A 91 3.93 -1.21 -17.70
CA ALA A 91 5.35 -1.44 -17.45
C ALA A 91 6.22 -0.80 -18.53
N ARG A 92 5.82 -0.90 -19.81
CA ARG A 92 6.49 -0.21 -20.93
C ARG A 92 6.45 1.31 -20.75
N ILE A 93 5.29 1.88 -20.43
CA ILE A 93 5.18 3.31 -20.13
C ILE A 93 6.07 3.70 -18.94
N SER A 94 6.08 2.88 -17.89
CA SER A 94 6.90 3.13 -16.70
C SER A 94 8.40 3.05 -17.01
N ALA A 95 8.82 2.16 -17.91
CA ALA A 95 10.21 2.05 -18.36
C ALA A 95 10.68 3.33 -19.07
N GLU A 96 9.84 3.92 -19.92
CA GLU A 96 10.10 5.25 -20.54
C GLU A 96 10.23 6.35 -19.48
N LEU A 97 9.58 6.20 -18.32
CA LEU A 97 9.70 7.09 -17.16
C LEU A 97 10.87 6.71 -16.20
N GLY A 98 11.72 5.79 -16.63
CA GLY A 98 12.92 5.33 -15.91
C GLY A 98 12.67 4.34 -14.79
N TRP A 99 11.49 3.71 -14.73
CA TRP A 99 11.18 2.67 -13.76
C TRP A 99 11.85 1.34 -14.13
N GLU A 100 12.53 0.73 -13.16
CA GLU A 100 13.20 -0.57 -13.31
C GLU A 100 12.63 -1.57 -12.30
N PRO A 101 12.02 -2.69 -12.73
CA PRO A 101 11.34 -3.64 -11.83
C PRO A 101 12.26 -4.22 -10.75
N ALA A 102 13.52 -4.54 -11.12
CA ALA A 102 14.52 -5.08 -10.20
C ALA A 102 14.94 -4.05 -9.13
N ARG A 103 15.03 -2.77 -9.52
CA ARG A 103 15.41 -1.68 -8.62
C ARG A 103 14.29 -1.31 -7.65
N ALA A 104 13.04 -1.37 -8.09
CA ALA A 104 11.87 -1.07 -7.27
C ALA A 104 11.73 -2.05 -6.08
N THR A 105 12.00 -3.34 -6.29
CA THR A 105 11.97 -4.35 -5.21
C THR A 105 13.06 -4.09 -4.16
N ALA A 106 14.28 -3.76 -4.61
CA ALA A 106 15.39 -3.43 -3.72
C ALA A 106 15.12 -2.14 -2.92
N VAL A 107 14.57 -1.10 -3.56
CA VAL A 107 14.18 0.16 -2.90
C VAL A 107 13.04 -0.05 -1.92
N LYS A 108 12.02 -0.86 -2.25
CA LYS A 108 10.91 -1.19 -1.32
C LYS A 108 11.39 -1.97 -0.10
N LEU A 109 12.41 -2.81 -0.23
CA LEU A 109 13.08 -3.49 0.88
C LEU A 109 13.88 -2.50 1.74
N ALA A 110 14.60 -1.57 1.12
CA ALA A 110 15.42 -0.56 1.80
C ALA A 110 14.61 0.55 2.49
N LEU A 111 13.45 0.92 1.93
CA LEU A 111 12.52 1.93 2.46
C LEU A 111 11.52 1.37 3.47
N ARG A 112 11.64 0.09 3.87
CA ARG A 112 10.86 -0.41 4.99
C ARG A 112 11.12 0.51 6.19
N PRO A 113 10.07 1.04 6.86
CA PRO A 113 10.28 1.88 8.02
C PRO A 113 11.13 1.10 9.01
N ARG A 114 12.27 1.68 9.42
CA ARG A 114 13.09 1.09 10.49
C ARG A 114 12.15 0.82 11.66
N PRO A 115 12.16 -0.39 12.25
CA PRO A 115 11.38 -0.62 13.45
C PRO A 115 11.78 0.44 14.46
N VAL A 116 10.80 1.22 14.92
CA VAL A 116 11.00 2.14 16.04
C VAL A 116 11.25 1.25 17.24
N THR A 117 12.52 0.98 17.52
CA THR A 117 12.93 0.36 18.77
C THR A 117 12.63 1.36 19.88
N THR A 118 11.47 1.22 20.51
CA THR A 118 11.27 1.76 21.86
C THR A 118 12.13 0.90 22.79
N ALA A 119 13.41 1.25 22.90
CA ALA A 119 14.25 0.73 23.97
C ALA A 119 13.62 1.17 25.30
N PRO A 120 13.36 0.26 26.27
CA PRO A 120 12.96 0.68 27.59
C PRO A 120 14.15 1.37 28.26
N ALA A 121 13.88 2.58 28.77
CA ALA A 121 14.84 3.38 29.51
C ALA A 121 15.32 2.63 30.76
N ALA A 122 16.59 2.22 30.76
CA ALA A 122 17.29 1.82 31.96
C ALA A 122 17.68 3.08 32.77
N ARG A 123 17.11 3.26 33.97
CA ARG A 123 17.74 4.01 35.08
C ARG A 123 17.12 3.63 36.43
N LYS A 124 17.77 2.69 37.12
CA LYS A 124 18.59 2.85 38.36
C LYS A 124 17.80 3.03 39.67
N ALA A 125 17.90 2.02 40.53
CA ALA A 125 17.91 2.19 41.99
C ALA A 125 19.29 1.77 42.54
N LYS A 126 20.05 2.78 42.95
CA LYS A 126 21.22 2.80 43.85
C LYS A 126 20.55 3.08 45.22
N GLN A 127 20.80 2.48 46.38
CA GLN A 127 22.03 2.03 47.04
C GLN A 127 21.61 1.53 48.45
N ALA A 128 22.27 0.53 49.02
CA ALA A 128 22.49 0.45 50.47
C ALA A 128 23.79 -0.34 50.73
N ARG A 129 24.75 0.34 51.36
CA ARG A 129 26.05 -0.17 51.81
C ARG A 129 25.90 -0.78 53.21
N ALA A 130 26.73 -1.79 53.50
CA ALA A 130 27.67 -1.89 54.64
C ALA A 130 27.94 -3.38 54.91
N ALA A 131 29.16 -3.86 54.65
CA ALA A 131 30.20 -4.13 55.65
C ALA A 131 29.89 -5.38 56.51
N ASP A 132 30.68 -6.45 56.38
CA ASP A 132 31.80 -6.66 57.31
C ASP A 132 32.74 -7.75 56.80
N SER A 133 34.00 -7.60 57.20
CA SER A 133 35.15 -8.45 56.95
C SER A 133 35.33 -9.51 58.04
N LYS A 134 36.23 -10.49 57.78
CA LYS A 134 36.80 -11.52 58.69
C LYS A 134 35.92 -12.79 58.74
N HIS A 135 36.43 -14.03 58.73
CA HIS A 135 37.62 -14.55 59.40
C HIS A 135 37.88 -16.02 58.97
N ARG A 136 39.17 -16.42 58.92
CA ARG A 136 39.75 -17.75 59.27
C ARG A 136 39.52 -19.01 58.40
N SER A 137 40.65 -19.47 57.84
CA SER A 137 41.37 -20.75 58.06
C SER A 137 40.64 -22.04 58.48
N ALA A 138 41.15 -23.14 57.89
CA ALA A 138 41.03 -24.57 58.24
C ALA A 138 39.66 -25.19 57.91
N LYS A 139 39.56 -26.31 57.19
CA LYS A 139 40.29 -27.58 57.34
C LYS A 139 40.21 -28.38 56.05
#